data_AF-A0A838HI78-F1
#
_entry.id   AF-A0A838HI78-F1
#
_cell.length_a   1.000
_cell.length_b   1.000
_cell.length_c   1.000
_cell.angle_alpha   90.00
_cell.angle_beta   90.00
_cell.angle_gamma   90.00
#
_symmetry.space_group_name_H-M   'P 1'
#
loop_
_entity.id
_entity.type
_entity.pdbx_description
1 polymer ?
#
loop_
_entity_poly.entity_id
_entity_poly.type
_entity_poly.pdbx_seq_one_letter_code
_entity_poly.pdbx_strand_id
1 'polypeptide(L)' 'MIQATDTVRLGFLGVGWIGRHRMEAIGRSGVAEIAAVADPSPEAGAPFTSLDELLEQELDGVVIAT' A
#
# COMPACT_ATOMS: atom_id res chain seq x y z
N MET A 1 10.44 7.78 -23.79
CA MET A 1 8.99 7.75 -24.08
C MET A 1 8.36 6.89 -23.00
N ILE A 2 7.66 7.48 -22.04
CA ILE A 2 6.95 6.74 -20.99
C ILE A 2 5.63 6.28 -21.64
N GLN A 3 5.38 4.97 -21.69
CA GLN A 3 4.10 4.46 -22.21
C GLN A 3 3.04 4.58 -21.12
N ALA A 4 1.82 4.97 -21.50
CA ALA A 4 0.72 5.24 -20.58
C ALA A 4 -0.03 3.95 -20.17
N THR A 5 0.65 3.00 -19.52
CA THR A 5 0.04 1.68 -19.21
C THR A 5 0.36 1.03 -17.86
N ASP A 6 1.35 1.48 -17.07
CA ASP A 6 1.60 0.84 -15.76
C ASP A 6 0.91 1.62 -14.65
N THR A 7 -0.13 1.01 -14.07
CA THR A 7 -0.80 1.53 -12.87
C THR A 7 0.22 1.51 -11.73
N VAL A 8 0.44 2.65 -11.06
CA VAL A 8 1.41 2.74 -9.96
C VAL A 8 1.03 1.76 -8.85
N ARG A 9 1.93 0.85 -8.50
CA ARG A 9 1.72 -0.19 -7.48
C ARG A 9 2.25 0.29 -6.14
N LEU A 10 1.35 0.53 -5.19
CA LEU A 10 1.71 1.03 -3.87
C LEU A 10 1.58 -0.06 -2.80
N GLY A 11 2.60 -0.14 -1.94
CA GLY A 11 2.51 -0.81 -0.64
C GLY A 11 1.99 0.14 0.43
N PHE A 12 1.28 -0.36 1.42
CA PHE A 12 0.81 0.40 2.58
C PHE A 12 1.38 -0.18 3.87
N LEU A 13 2.12 0.64 4.62
CA LEU A 13 2.60 0.31 5.95
C LEU A 13 1.79 1.07 7.01
N GLY A 14 1.06 0.33 7.84
CA GLY A 14 0.11 0.86 8.81
C GLY A 14 -1.26 1.10 8.18
N VAL A 15 -2.25 0.32 8.62
CA VAL A 15 -3.65 0.44 8.21
C VAL A 15 -4.56 0.69 9.41
N GLY A 16 -4.11 1.54 10.33
CA GLY A 16 -4.96 2.18 11.35
C GLY A 16 -6.03 3.09 10.73
N TRP A 17 -6.60 4.01 11.51
CA TRP A 17 -7.62 4.95 11.01
C TRP A 17 -7.11 5.76 9.81
N ILE A 18 -5.93 6.38 9.93
CA ILE A 18 -5.35 7.20 8.87
C ILE A 18 -5.00 6.36 7.64
N GLY A 19 -4.38 5.20 7.85
CA GLY A 19 -3.99 4.28 6.77
C GLY A 19 -5.19 3.83 5.95
N ARG A 20 -6.29 3.38 6.58
CA ARG A 20 -7.52 2.97 5.86
C ARG A 20 -8.13 4.09 5.04
N HIS A 21 -8.24 5.30 5.60
CA HIS A 21 -8.79 6.44 4.87
C HIS A 21 -7.95 6.82 3.65
N ARG A 22 -6.61 6.79 3.79
CA ARG A 22 -5.70 7.07 2.66
C ARG A 22 -5.76 5.97 1.60
N MET A 23 -5.76 4.71 2.03
CA MET A 23 -5.86 3.55 1.15
C MET A 23 -7.16 3.58 0.33
N GLU A 24 -8.30 3.88 0.98
CA GLU A 24 -9.58 4.04 0.30
C GLU A 24 -9.60 5.22 -0.68
N ALA A 25 -9.08 6.38 -0.27
CA ALA A 25 -9.02 7.55 -1.15
C ALA A 25 -8.16 7.32 -2.40
N ILE A 26 -7.01 6.65 -2.25
CA ILE A 26 -6.11 6.30 -3.36
C ILE A 26 -6.74 5.24 -4.26
N GLY A 27 -7.32 4.17 -3.69
CA GLY A 27 -7.99 3.14 -4.48
C GLY A 27 -9.16 3.70 -5.29
N ARG A 28 -9.90 4.67 -4.75
CA ARG A 28 -11.01 5.34 -5.45
C ARG A 28 -10.57 6.33 -6.52
N SER A 29 -9.35 6.89 -6.44
CA SER A 29 -8.90 7.88 -7.43
C SER A 29 -8.46 7.26 -8.75
N GLY A 30 -8.21 5.94 -8.78
CA GLY A 30 -7.76 5.22 -9.97
C GLY A 30 -6.36 5.58 -10.44
N VAL A 31 -5.59 6.31 -9.63
CA VAL A 31 -4.21 6.74 -9.96
C VAL A 31 -3.16 5.70 -9.59
N ALA A 32 -3.52 4.75 -8.71
CA ALA A 32 -2.65 3.71 -8.20
C ALA A 32 -3.46 2.50 -7.73
N GLU A 33 -2.81 1.34 -7.71
CA GLU A 33 -3.28 0.10 -7.14
C GLU A 33 -2.65 -0.10 -5.75
N ILE A 34 -3.44 -0.59 -4.79
CA ILE A 34 -2.91 -1.04 -3.50
C ILE A 34 -2.47 -2.49 -3.66
N ALA A 35 -1.18 -2.69 -3.91
CA ALA A 35 -0.62 -3.98 -4.29
C ALA A 35 -0.15 -4.82 -3.08
N ALA A 36 0.18 -4.19 -1.95
CA ALA A 36 0.58 -4.89 -0.73
C ALA A 36 0.22 -4.06 0.52
N VAL A 37 -0.05 -4.74 1.64
CA VAL A 37 -0.42 -4.11 2.92
C VAL A 37 0.32 -4.79 4.06
N ALA A 38 0.96 -4.00 4.91
CA ALA A 38 1.63 -4.46 6.12
C ALA A 38 1.13 -3.70 7.36
N ASP A 39 0.87 -4.43 8.43
CA ASP A 39 0.58 -3.86 9.75
C ASP A 39 0.95 -4.90 10.81
N PRO A 40 1.71 -4.53 11.87
CA PRO A 40 2.11 -5.49 12.90
C PRO A 40 0.94 -5.93 13.80
N SER A 41 -0.20 -5.23 13.78
CA SER A 41 -1.37 -5.62 14.55
C SER A 41 -2.12 -6.76 13.87
N PRO A 42 -2.34 -7.91 14.54
CA PRO A 42 -3.13 -9.00 13.97
C PRO A 42 -4.58 -8.60 13.71
N GLU A 43 -5.11 -7.60 14.42
CA GLU A 43 -6.46 -7.07 14.21
C GLU A 43 -6.61 -6.32 12.88
N ALA A 44 -5.50 -5.89 12.27
CA ALA A 44 -5.51 -5.21 10.99
C ALA A 44 -5.83 -6.17 9.82
N GLY A 45 -5.60 -7.48 9.98
CA GLY A 45 -5.79 -8.46 8.93
C GLY A 45 -4.88 -8.26 7.71
N ALA A 46 -3.75 -7.57 7.88
CA ALA A 46 -2.77 -7.36 6.82
C ALA A 46 -2.01 -8.67 6.52
N PRO A 47 -1.70 -8.95 5.24
CA PRO A 47 -0.94 -10.15 4.86
C PRO A 47 0.53 -10.11 5.28
N PHE A 48 1.07 -8.91 5.52
CA PHE A 48 2.44 -8.68 5.97
C PHE A 48 2.44 -7.92 7.30
N THR A 49 3.57 -7.94 8.01
CA THR A 49 3.69 -7.34 9.34
C THR A 49 4.75 -6.24 9.43
N SER A 50 5.61 -6.12 8.43
CA SER A 50 6.79 -5.26 8.46
C SER A 50 7.04 -4.52 7.14
N LEU A 51 7.87 -3.47 7.22
CA LEU A 51 8.38 -2.77 6.03
C LEU A 51 9.27 -3.67 5.18
N ASP A 52 10.10 -4.51 5.80
CA ASP A 52 11.04 -5.37 5.08
C ASP A 52 10.30 -6.32 4.13
N GLU A 53 9.19 -6.92 4.60
CA GLU A 53 8.31 -7.76 3.76
C GLU A 53 7.68 -6.99 2.59
N LEU A 54 7.39 -5.69 2.75
CA LEU A 54 6.91 -4.84 1.65
C LEU A 54 8.02 -4.55 0.64
N LEU A 55 9.25 -4.35 1.09
CA LEU A 55 10.39 -4.06 0.22
C LEU A 55 10.80 -5.25 -0.65
N GLU A 56 10.38 -6.46 -0.27
CA GLU A 56 10.52 -7.67 -1.09
C GLU A 56 9.48 -7.78 -2.21
N GLN A 57 8.45 -6.92 -2.22
CA GLN A 57 7.40 -6.92 -3.24
C GLN A 57 7.76 -6.03 -4.44
N GLU A 58 7.18 -6.33 -5.60
CA GLU A 58 7.28 -5.51 -6.81
C GLU A 58 6.37 -4.26 -6.69
N LEU A 59 6.87 -3.24 -5.99
CA LEU A 59 6.20 -1.97 -5.71
C LEU A 59 6.95 -0.78 -6.30
N ASP A 60 6.21 0.22 -6.75
CA ASP A 60 6.74 1.51 -7.20
C ASP A 60 6.97 2.48 -6.02
N GLY A 61 6.34 2.22 -4.89
CA GLY A 61 6.49 3.01 -3.68
C GLY A 61 5.72 2.46 -2.48
N VAL A 62 6.01 3.03 -1.31
CA VAL A 62 5.34 2.68 -0.05
C VAL A 62 4.72 3.93 0.57
N VAL A 63 3.46 3.82 0.96
CA VAL A 63 2.78 4.81 1.81
C VAL A 63 2.98 4.40 3.26
N ILE A 64 3.55 5.29 4.07
CA ILE A 64 3.73 5.09 5.52
C ILE A 64 2.64 5.88 6.26
N ALA A 65 1.76 5.18 6.97
CA ALA A 65 0.59 5.73 7.66
C ALA A 65 0.36 5.06 9.04
N THR A 66 1.44 4.92 9.80
CA THR A 66 1.50 4.34 11.15
C THR A 66 0.93 5.25 12.23
#